data_AF-A0A8T0BJD4-F1
#
_entry.id   AF-A0A8T0BJD4-F1
#
_cell.length_a   1.000
_cell.length_b   1.000
_cell.length_c   1.000
_cell.angle_alpha   90.00
_cell.angle_beta   90.00
_cell.angle_gamma   90.00
#
_symmetry.space_group_name_H-M   'P 1'
#
loop_
_entity.id
_entity.type
_entity.pdbx_description
1 polymer ?
#
loop_
_entity_poly.entity_id
_entity_poly.type
_entity_poly.pdbx_seq_one_letter_code
_entity_poly.pdbx_strand_id
1 'polypeptide(L)'
;PDDDAQRVVICKQCFGIVAAPQGNTTNLYNHLRRHHKIQYELAMKDKGATPKNTSRQTTQTSITQTLHGASPYPSSSQRHKDITNAIAYHLAKDMAPINTAENEGFKAMIKTLHKRYCLPSRNYFSSVALPGLYTQCRMT
;
A
#
# COMPACT_ATOMS: atom_id res chain seq x y z
N PRO A 1 -0.65 -2.22 32.68
CA PRO A 1 0.63 -2.78 33.17
C PRO A 1 1.70 -2.64 32.09
N ASP A 2 2.70 -1.82 32.39
CA ASP A 2 3.81 -1.44 31.51
C ASP A 2 4.62 -2.70 31.08
N ASP A 3 4.72 -2.96 29.77
CA ASP A 3 5.48 -4.10 29.20
C ASP A 3 6.99 -4.00 29.54
N ASP A 4 7.50 -2.78 29.78
CA ASP A 4 8.89 -2.49 30.14
C ASP A 4 9.35 -3.10 31.48
N ALA A 5 8.43 -3.59 32.31
CA ALA A 5 8.77 -4.24 33.57
C ALA A 5 9.03 -5.76 33.45
N GLN A 6 8.72 -6.41 32.31
CA GLN A 6 8.84 -7.86 32.18
C GLN A 6 10.29 -8.31 31.97
N ARG A 7 11.03 -8.50 33.06
CA ARG A 7 12.46 -8.89 33.06
C ARG A 7 12.71 -10.40 33.01
N VAL A 8 11.68 -11.22 33.13
CA VAL A 8 11.75 -12.68 33.15
C VAL A 8 10.55 -13.29 32.46
N VAL A 9 10.80 -14.38 31.73
CA VAL A 9 9.81 -15.13 30.96
C VAL A 9 9.96 -16.62 31.30
N ILE A 10 8.85 -17.33 31.47
CA ILE A 10 8.85 -18.78 31.76
C ILE A 10 8.58 -19.53 30.46
N CYS A 11 9.46 -20.48 30.12
CA CYS A 11 9.27 -21.36 28.98
C CYS A 11 8.16 -22.37 29.26
N LYS A 12 7.14 -22.46 28.41
CA LYS A 12 6.02 -23.40 28.61
C LYS A 12 6.37 -24.87 28.37
N GLN A 13 7.48 -25.15 27.67
CA GLN A 13 7.88 -26.50 27.31
C GLN A 13 8.74 -27.19 28.38
N CYS A 14 9.61 -26.44 29.05
CA CYS A 14 10.47 -26.97 30.14
C CYS A 14 10.25 -26.29 31.49
N PHE A 15 9.36 -25.30 31.58
CA PHE A 15 9.16 -24.45 32.76
C PHE A 15 10.42 -23.70 33.24
N GLY A 16 11.47 -23.67 32.41
CA GLY A 16 12.70 -22.94 32.67
C GLY A 16 12.49 -21.43 32.62
N ILE A 17 13.15 -20.71 33.52
CA ILE A 17 13.13 -19.25 33.59
C ILE A 17 14.17 -18.69 32.63
N VAL A 18 13.74 -17.79 31.74
CA VAL A 18 14.58 -17.09 30.76
C VAL A 18 14.61 -15.61 31.12
N ALA A 19 15.81 -15.06 31.32
CA ALA A 19 15.97 -13.64 31.55
C ALA A 19 15.62 -12.85 30.28
N ALA A 20 14.81 -11.81 30.40
CA ALA A 20 14.48 -10.85 29.35
C ALA A 20 14.78 -9.42 29.84
N PRO A 21 16.05 -9.11 30.20
CA PRO A 21 16.42 -7.82 30.80
C PRO A 21 16.33 -6.65 29.82
N GLN A 22 16.22 -6.94 28.53
CA GLN A 22 16.12 -5.99 27.43
C GLN A 22 14.96 -6.46 26.55
N GLY A 23 14.22 -5.53 25.95
CA GLY A 23 13.06 -5.80 25.07
C GLY A 23 13.41 -6.48 23.73
N ASN A 24 14.42 -7.35 23.69
CA ASN A 24 14.81 -8.15 22.53
C ASN A 24 14.63 -9.65 22.82
N THR A 25 14.55 -10.44 21.75
CA THR A 25 14.24 -11.88 21.83
C THR A 25 15.49 -12.77 21.93
N THR A 26 16.69 -12.20 22.11
CA THR A 26 17.96 -12.95 22.01
C THR A 26 18.05 -14.09 23.02
N ASN A 27 17.68 -13.82 24.27
CA ASN A 27 17.73 -14.82 25.34
C ASN A 27 16.73 -15.95 25.13
N LEU A 28 15.55 -15.65 24.57
CA LEU A 28 14.54 -16.64 24.22
C LEU A 28 15.05 -17.57 23.11
N TYR A 29 15.68 -17.02 22.07
CA TYR A 29 16.29 -17.83 21.01
C TYR A 29 17.45 -18.69 21.51
N ASN A 30 18.31 -18.15 22.38
CA ASN A 30 19.40 -18.91 22.99
C ASN A 30 18.86 -20.05 23.86
N HIS A 31 17.79 -19.81 24.61
CA HIS A 31 17.10 -20.83 25.40
C HIS A 31 16.57 -21.94 24.49
N LEU A 32 15.85 -21.60 23.41
CA LEU A 32 15.38 -22.59 22.44
C LEU A 32 16.54 -23.38 21.82
N ARG A 33 17.64 -22.72 21.44
CA ARG A 33 18.80 -23.37 20.83
C ARG A 33 19.42 -24.44 21.73
N ARG A 34 19.44 -24.19 23.05
CA ARG A 34 20.10 -25.07 24.03
C ARG A 34 19.18 -26.15 24.58
N HIS A 35 17.90 -25.83 24.81
CA HIS A 35 16.96 -26.71 25.53
C HIS A 35 15.87 -27.30 24.64
N HIS A 36 15.59 -26.68 23.48
CA HIS A 36 14.50 -27.06 22.58
C HIS A 36 14.95 -27.02 21.11
N LYS A 37 15.96 -27.82 20.75
CA LYS A 37 16.58 -27.82 19.42
C LYS A 37 15.57 -27.94 18.26
N ILE A 38 14.56 -28.80 18.41
CA ILE A 38 13.47 -28.94 17.42
C ILE A 38 12.72 -27.62 17.24
N GLN A 39 12.33 -26.96 18.34
CA GLN A 39 11.61 -25.68 18.29
C GLN A 39 12.50 -24.55 17.75
N TYR A 40 13.80 -24.57 18.06
CA TYR A 40 14.77 -23.65 17.49
C TYR A 40 14.90 -23.82 15.97
N GLU A 41 14.99 -25.05 15.48
CA GLU A 41 15.06 -25.35 14.05
C GLU A 41 13.78 -24.95 13.31
N LEU A 42 12.61 -25.18 13.90
CA LEU A 42 11.32 -24.71 13.37
C LEU A 42 11.29 -23.17 13.30
N ALA A 43 11.68 -22.48 14.36
CA ALA A 43 11.73 -21.02 14.41
C ALA A 43 12.78 -20.42 13.44
N MET A 44 13.89 -21.12 13.17
CA MET A 44 14.89 -20.71 12.19
C MET A 44 14.42 -20.94 10.75
N LYS A 45 13.68 -22.02 10.47
CA LYS A 45 13.08 -22.27 9.15
C LYS A 45 12.04 -21.23 8.78
N ASP A 46 11.27 -20.74 9.74
CA ASP A 46 10.26 -19.69 9.54
C ASP A 46 10.86 -18.29 9.29
N LYS A 47 12.16 -18.08 9.57
CA LYS A 47 12.88 -16.86 9.13
C LYS A 47 13.31 -16.92 7.65
N GLY A 48 13.39 -18.12 7.06
CA GLY A 48 13.80 -18.33 5.68
C GLY A 48 12.67 -18.68 4.71
N ALA A 49 11.48 -19.02 5.22
CA ALA A 49 10.29 -19.27 4.45
C ALA A 49 9.19 -18.32 4.90
N THR A 50 8.72 -17.46 3.99
CA THR A 50 7.50 -16.68 4.20
C THR A 50 6.33 -17.65 4.42
N PRO A 51 5.70 -17.67 5.61
CA PRO A 51 4.58 -18.56 5.83
C PRO A 51 3.35 -18.00 5.11
N LYS A 52 2.93 -18.70 4.04
CA LYS A 52 1.54 -18.64 3.55
C LYS A 52 0.66 -19.26 4.62
N ASN A 53 0.23 -18.46 5.59
CA ASN A 53 -0.79 -18.86 6.55
C ASN A 53 -1.94 -17.85 6.49
N THR A 54 -3.16 -18.38 6.35
CA THR A 54 -4.45 -17.70 6.16
C THR A 54 -4.93 -16.91 7.38
N SER A 55 -4.02 -16.34 8.16
CA SER A 55 -4.32 -15.23 9.05
C SER A 55 -3.95 -13.95 8.30
N ARG A 56 -4.92 -13.03 8.19
CA ARG A 56 -4.79 -11.71 7.57
C ARG A 56 -3.57 -10.97 8.14
N GLN A 57 -2.39 -11.20 7.57
CA GLN A 57 -1.16 -10.51 7.91
C GLN A 57 -1.35 -9.07 7.50
N THR A 58 -1.71 -8.21 8.46
CA THR A 58 -1.53 -6.78 8.30
C THR A 58 -0.02 -6.56 8.40
N THR A 59 0.69 -6.74 7.29
CA THR A 59 2.03 -6.18 7.16
C THR A 59 1.88 -4.69 7.37
N GLN A 60 2.43 -4.18 8.46
CA GLN A 60 2.40 -2.74 8.74
C GLN A 60 3.16 -2.06 7.59
N THR A 61 2.45 -1.32 6.75
CA THR A 61 3.07 -0.52 5.70
C THR A 61 4.02 0.46 6.35
N SER A 62 5.19 0.66 5.75
CA SER A 62 6.11 1.70 6.20
C SER A 62 5.37 3.03 6.31
N ILE A 63 5.74 3.87 7.27
CA ILE A 63 5.21 5.24 7.40
C ILE A 63 5.35 5.96 6.05
N THR A 64 6.48 5.81 5.37
CA THR A 64 6.71 6.38 4.03
C THR A 64 5.71 5.87 3.01
N GLN A 65 5.46 4.56 2.97
CA GLN A 65 4.52 3.93 2.04
C GLN A 65 3.07 4.37 2.29
N THR A 66 2.71 4.58 3.56
CA THR A 66 1.40 5.06 3.98
C THR A 66 1.19 6.53 3.59
N LEU A 67 2.21 7.37 3.81
CA LEU A 67 2.22 8.77 3.38
C LEU A 67 2.12 8.90 1.85
N HIS A 68 2.89 8.11 1.10
CA HIS A 68 2.78 8.07 -0.35
C HIS A 68 1.40 7.59 -0.82
N GLY A 69 0.75 6.68 -0.10
CA GLY A 69 -0.63 6.27 -0.35
C GLY A 69 -1.67 7.36 -0.09
N ALA A 70 -1.36 8.34 0.75
CA ALA A 70 -2.23 9.47 1.06
C ALA A 70 -2.04 10.65 0.07
N SER A 71 -0.84 10.84 -0.48
CA SER A 71 -0.55 11.97 -1.36
C SER A 71 -1.16 11.82 -2.77
N PRO A 72 -1.70 12.91 -3.35
CA PRO A 72 -2.14 12.92 -4.74
C PRO A 72 -1.03 12.51 -5.73
N TYR A 73 -1.42 11.95 -6.87
CA TYR A 73 -0.47 11.67 -7.93
C TYR A 73 0.06 12.98 -8.53
N PRO A 74 1.39 13.10 -8.76
CA PRO A 74 1.90 14.19 -9.55
C PRO A 74 1.39 14.07 -10.98
N SER A 75 1.15 15.21 -11.64
CA SER A 75 0.62 15.26 -13.02
C SER A 75 1.54 14.58 -14.04
N SER A 76 2.83 14.48 -13.74
CA SER A 76 3.83 13.79 -14.55
C SER A 76 3.77 12.26 -14.43
N SER A 77 3.14 11.72 -13.38
CA SER A 77 3.09 10.27 -13.18
C SER A 77 2.32 9.55 -14.27
N GLN A 78 2.77 8.34 -14.62
CA GLN A 78 2.12 7.53 -15.65
C GLN A 78 0.65 7.28 -15.30
N ARG A 79 0.38 6.89 -14.05
CA ARG A 79 -0.99 6.62 -13.58
C ARG A 79 -1.92 7.84 -13.71
N HIS A 80 -1.43 9.05 -13.44
CA HIS A 80 -2.22 10.26 -13.65
C HIS A 80 -2.57 10.44 -15.13
N LYS A 81 -1.59 10.28 -16.02
CA LYS A 81 -1.79 10.38 -17.47
C LYS A 81 -2.77 9.33 -17.99
N ASP A 82 -2.66 8.09 -17.54
CA ASP A 82 -3.55 6.99 -17.96
C ASP A 82 -5.02 7.31 -17.64
N ILE A 83 -5.30 7.80 -16.43
CA ILE A 83 -6.65 8.17 -16.00
C ILE A 83 -7.15 9.37 -16.80
N THR A 84 -6.32 10.39 -16.97
CA THR A 84 -6.67 11.58 -17.78
C THR A 84 -6.98 11.22 -19.22
N ASN A 85 -6.20 10.31 -19.83
CA ASN A 85 -6.43 9.82 -21.18
C ASN A 85 -7.73 9.00 -21.27
N ALA A 86 -8.03 8.16 -20.28
CA ALA A 86 -9.29 7.42 -20.24
C ALA A 86 -10.51 8.36 -20.15
N ILE A 87 -10.42 9.43 -19.35
CA ILE A 87 -11.48 10.46 -19.28
C ILE A 87 -11.59 11.21 -20.61
N ALA A 88 -10.46 11.61 -21.22
CA ALA A 88 -10.47 12.27 -22.52
C ALA A 88 -11.08 11.37 -23.61
N TYR A 89 -10.78 10.07 -23.57
CA TYR A 89 -11.38 9.08 -24.45
C TYR A 89 -12.89 8.98 -24.24
N HIS A 90 -13.39 8.91 -23.01
CA HIS A 90 -14.83 8.95 -22.72
C HIS A 90 -15.50 10.21 -23.28
N LEU A 91 -14.89 11.39 -23.04
CA LEU A 91 -15.42 12.66 -23.55
C LEU A 91 -15.53 12.66 -25.08
N ALA A 92 -14.50 12.17 -25.77
CA ALA A 92 -14.47 12.13 -27.23
C ALA A 92 -15.37 11.03 -27.82
N LYS A 93 -15.29 9.81 -27.29
CA LYS A 93 -15.95 8.62 -27.82
C LYS A 93 -17.45 8.67 -27.62
N ASP A 94 -17.89 9.14 -26.45
CA ASP A 94 -19.30 9.20 -26.07
C ASP A 94 -19.91 10.59 -26.33
N MET A 95 -19.16 11.47 -27.01
CA MET A 95 -19.55 12.85 -27.34
C MET A 95 -20.03 13.63 -26.10
N ALA A 96 -19.45 13.34 -24.94
CA ALA A 96 -19.85 13.97 -23.70
C ALA A 96 -19.37 15.44 -23.67
N PRO A 97 -20.18 16.39 -23.15
CA PRO A 97 -19.77 17.78 -23.04
C PRO A 97 -18.48 17.92 -22.23
N ILE A 98 -17.57 18.81 -22.63
CA ILE A 98 -16.30 19.01 -21.89
C ILE A 98 -16.58 19.50 -20.46
N ASN A 99 -17.70 20.20 -20.23
CA ASN A 99 -18.18 20.59 -18.89
C ASN A 99 -18.40 19.40 -17.95
N THR A 100 -18.49 18.17 -18.45
CA THR A 100 -18.65 16.97 -17.63
C THR A 100 -17.55 16.86 -16.57
N ALA A 101 -16.31 17.27 -16.89
CA ALA A 101 -15.21 17.29 -15.92
C ALA A 101 -15.42 18.28 -14.76
N GLU A 102 -16.27 19.29 -14.93
CA GLU A 102 -16.59 20.29 -13.90
C GLU A 102 -17.86 19.97 -13.11
N ASN A 103 -18.66 19.01 -13.56
CA ASN A 103 -19.90 18.62 -12.88
C ASN A 103 -19.59 17.96 -11.53
N GLU A 104 -20.29 18.38 -10.48
CA GLU A 104 -20.06 17.90 -9.11
C GLU A 104 -20.27 16.38 -8.97
N GLY A 105 -21.28 15.82 -9.63
CA GLY A 105 -21.52 14.38 -9.64
C GLY A 105 -20.37 13.59 -10.27
N PHE A 106 -19.78 14.12 -11.36
CA PHE A 106 -18.63 13.49 -12.01
C PHE A 106 -17.39 13.54 -11.11
N LYS A 107 -17.10 14.70 -10.50
CA LYS A 107 -16.01 14.84 -9.52
C LYS A 107 -16.16 13.88 -8.35
N ALA A 108 -17.37 13.74 -7.80
CA ALA A 108 -17.65 12.81 -6.71
C ALA A 108 -17.41 11.34 -7.12
N MET A 109 -17.86 10.96 -8.32
CA MET A 109 -17.62 9.63 -8.88
C MET A 109 -16.11 9.36 -9.03
N ILE A 110 -15.38 10.26 -9.68
CA ILE A 110 -13.92 10.10 -9.90
C ILE A 110 -13.16 10.04 -8.57
N LYS A 111 -13.51 10.88 -7.59
CA LYS A 111 -12.89 10.85 -6.25
C LYS A 111 -13.13 9.53 -5.52
N THR A 112 -14.31 8.94 -5.70
CA THR A 112 -14.68 7.64 -5.11
C THR A 112 -13.88 6.50 -5.76
N LEU A 113 -13.80 6.50 -7.09
CA LEU A 113 -13.07 5.49 -7.85
C LEU A 113 -11.55 5.60 -7.67
N HIS A 114 -11.00 6.81 -7.60
CA HIS A 114 -9.56 7.03 -7.57
C HIS A 114 -9.15 8.21 -6.66
N LYS A 115 -9.13 7.96 -5.35
CA LYS A 115 -8.93 8.98 -4.30
C LYS A 115 -7.69 9.88 -4.46
N ARG A 116 -6.61 9.35 -5.04
CA ARG A 116 -5.33 10.07 -5.23
C ARG A 116 -5.26 10.85 -6.53
N TYR A 117 -6.22 10.70 -7.44
CA TYR A 117 -6.23 11.41 -8.71
C TYR A 117 -6.84 12.80 -8.55
N CYS A 118 -6.09 13.83 -8.93
CA CYS A 118 -6.61 15.19 -9.05
C CYS A 118 -7.09 15.40 -10.48
N LEU A 119 -8.41 15.54 -10.65
CA LEU A 119 -9.03 15.78 -11.95
C LEU A 119 -8.58 17.12 -12.55
N PRO A 120 -8.03 17.16 -13.78
CA PRO A 120 -7.71 18.38 -14.48
C PRO A 120 -8.95 19.24 -14.78
N SER A 121 -8.74 20.53 -15.00
CA SER A 121 -9.83 21.44 -15.36
C SER A 121 -10.38 21.16 -16.77
N ARG A 122 -11.59 21.63 -17.03
CA ARG A 122 -12.20 21.60 -18.38
C ARG A 122 -11.27 22.19 -19.44
N ASN A 123 -10.57 23.27 -19.10
CA ASN A 123 -9.63 23.93 -20.01
C ASN A 123 -8.50 22.99 -20.43
N TYR A 124 -7.95 22.20 -19.50
CA TYR A 124 -6.93 21.22 -19.83
C TYR A 124 -7.44 20.16 -20.81
N PHE A 125 -8.66 19.65 -20.59
CA PHE A 125 -9.27 18.70 -21.52
C PHE A 125 -9.47 19.33 -22.91
N SER A 126 -9.94 20.57 -22.97
CA SER A 126 -10.18 21.28 -24.23
C SER A 126 -8.90 21.65 -24.99
N SER A 127 -7.84 22.08 -24.30
CA SER A 127 -6.64 22.65 -24.94
C SER A 127 -5.47 21.67 -25.07
N VAL A 128 -5.46 20.59 -24.28
CA VAL A 128 -4.33 19.65 -24.24
C VAL A 128 -4.78 18.23 -24.53
N ALA A 129 -5.68 17.67 -23.70
CA ALA A 129 -5.96 16.24 -23.76
C ALA A 129 -6.71 15.82 -25.04
N LEU A 130 -7.79 16.53 -25.40
CA LEU A 130 -8.58 16.22 -26.59
C LEU A 130 -7.84 16.50 -27.90
N PRO A 131 -7.15 17.66 -28.07
CA PRO A 131 -6.31 17.86 -29.25
C PRO A 131 -5.22 16.80 -29.40
N GLY A 132 -4.56 16.41 -28.30
CA GLY A 132 -3.55 15.35 -28.30
C GLY A 132 -4.13 13.97 -28.67
N LEU A 133 -5.34 13.65 -28.20
CA LEU A 133 -6.02 12.41 -28.58
C LEU A 133 -6.40 12.41 -30.07
N TYR A 134 -6.89 13.54 -30.60
CA TYR A 134 -7.22 13.68 -32.02
C TYR A 134 -6.01 13.47 -32.92
N THR A 135 -4.85 14.06 -32.59
CA THR A 135 -3.64 13.87 -33.39
C THR A 135 -3.17 12.42 -33.37
N GLN A 136 -3.30 11.71 -32.26
CA GLN A 136 -2.98 10.28 -32.18
C GLN A 136 -3.89 9.45 -33.09
N CYS A 137 -5.21 9.65 -33.02
CA CYS A 137 -6.17 8.91 -33.83
C CYS A 137 -6.12 9.25 -35.32
N ARG A 138 -5.69 10.46 -35.68
CA ARG A 138 -5.57 10.88 -37.10
C ARG A 138 -4.36 10.25 -37.79
N MET A 139 -3.33 9.89 -37.02
CA MET A 139 -2.06 9.37 -37.54
C MET A 139 -2.02 7.82 -37.57
N THR A 140 -3.08 7.17 -37.11
CA THR A 140 -3.30 5.72 -37.14
C THR A 140 -4.36 5.38 -38.19
#